data_AF-A0A8S3EBK2-F1
#
_entry.id   AF-A0A8S3EBK2-F1
#
_cell.length_a   1.000
_cell.length_b   1.000
_cell.length_c   1.000
_cell.angle_alpha   90.00
_cell.angle_beta   90.00
_cell.angle_gamma   90.00
#
_symmetry.space_group_name_H-M   'P 1'
#
loop_
_entity.id
_entity.type
_entity.pdbx_description
1 polymer ?
#
loop_
_entity_poly.entity_id
_entity_poly.type
_entity_poly.pdbx_seq_one_letter_code
_entity_poly.pdbx_strand_id
1 'polypeptide(L)'
;ALLAGARNAKNNQISQKVFNRMKKLFPDLTDPITAATILLANSYASSGEIDMASKLRQELVKSRRKKQVGLSWTLINGRVIVSL
;
A
#
# COMPACT_ATOMS: atom_id res chain seq x y z
N ALA A 1 4.06 1.29 -8.17
CA ALA A 1 4.16 2.57 -8.90
C ALA A 1 2.92 3.46 -8.73
N LEU A 2 1.72 3.01 -9.10
CA LEU A 2 0.51 3.86 -9.16
C LEU A 2 0.10 4.53 -7.84
N LEU A 3 0.05 3.77 -6.73
CA LEU A 3 -0.35 4.30 -5.42
C LEU A 3 0.68 5.30 -4.85
N ALA A 4 1.97 5.10 -5.17
CA ALA A 4 3.03 6.06 -4.86
C ALA A 4 2.92 7.34 -5.71
N GLY A 5 2.48 7.23 -6.96
CA GLY A 5 2.18 8.39 -7.81
C GLY A 5 1.00 9.22 -7.30
N ALA A 6 -0.09 8.56 -6.89
CA ALA A 6 -1.25 9.23 -6.29
C ALA A 6 -0.90 9.99 -5.00
N ARG A 7 -0.02 9.41 -4.17
CA ARG A 7 0.56 10.09 -3.00
C ARG A 7 1.31 11.37 -3.39
N ASN A 8 2.20 11.30 -4.39
CA ASN A 8 2.98 12.46 -4.80
C ASN A 8 2.10 13.62 -5.32
N ALA A 9 0.94 13.29 -5.90
CA ALA A 9 -0.08 14.27 -6.29
C ALA A 9 -1.00 14.71 -5.12
N LYS A 10 -0.76 14.23 -3.88
CA LYS A 10 -1.59 14.45 -2.68
C LYS A 10 -3.09 14.14 -2.89
N ASN A 11 -3.41 13.24 -3.81
CA ASN A 11 -4.80 12.90 -4.13
C ASN A 11 -5.25 11.67 -3.35
N ASN A 12 -5.75 11.89 -2.14
CA ASN A 12 -6.15 10.81 -1.25
C ASN A 12 -7.35 10.00 -1.76
N GLN A 13 -8.26 10.62 -2.51
CA GLN A 13 -9.37 9.90 -3.12
C GLN A 13 -8.88 8.86 -4.12
N ILE A 14 -7.89 9.20 -4.96
CA ILE A 14 -7.29 8.25 -5.89
C ILE A 14 -6.52 7.17 -5.13
N SER A 15 -5.70 7.56 -4.13
CA SER A 15 -4.97 6.60 -3.29
C SER A 15 -5.93 5.56 -2.65
N GLN A 16 -7.07 6.00 -2.12
CA GLN A 16 -8.09 5.13 -1.53
C GLN A 16 -8.77 4.24 -2.58
N LYS A 17 -9.11 4.77 -3.76
CA LYS A 17 -9.71 4.00 -4.86
C LYS A 17 -8.78 2.88 -5.33
N VAL A 18 -7.50 3.20 -5.53
CA VAL A 18 -6.50 2.20 -5.96
C VAL A 18 -6.33 1.14 -4.88
N PHE A 19 -6.26 1.53 -3.61
CA PHE A 19 -6.19 0.59 -2.49
C PHE A 19 -7.39 -0.38 -2.44
N ASN A 20 -8.61 0.15 -2.55
CA ASN A 20 -9.82 -0.66 -2.56
C ASN A 20 -9.85 -1.63 -3.74
N ARG A 21 -9.43 -1.17 -4.93
CA ARG A 21 -9.36 -2.03 -6.11
C ARG A 21 -8.32 -3.14 -5.93
N MET A 22 -7.18 -2.84 -5.31
CA MET A 22 -6.15 -3.83 -5.01
C MET A 22 -6.64 -4.92 -4.05
N LYS A 23 -7.32 -4.55 -2.95
CA LYS A 23 -7.93 -5.53 -2.04
C LYS A 23 -8.96 -6.42 -2.73
N LYS A 24 -9.74 -5.88 -3.67
CA LYS A 24 -10.76 -6.63 -4.40
C LYS A 24 -10.14 -7.61 -5.41
N LEU A 25 -9.09 -7.21 -6.11
CA LEU A 25 -8.45 -8.03 -7.14
C LEU A 25 -7.51 -9.09 -6.54
N PHE A 26 -6.92 -8.80 -5.38
CA PHE A 26 -5.89 -9.63 -4.77
C PHE A 26 -6.15 -9.84 -3.28
N PRO A 27 -7.28 -10.48 -2.90
CA PRO A 27 -7.66 -10.65 -1.50
C PRO A 27 -6.64 -11.48 -0.70
N ASP A 28 -5.99 -12.45 -1.35
CA ASP A 28 -5.08 -13.40 -0.70
C ASP A 28 -3.63 -12.90 -0.63
N LEU A 29 -3.30 -11.81 -1.33
CA LEU A 29 -1.94 -11.25 -1.38
C LEU A 29 -1.64 -10.41 -0.13
N THR A 30 -1.34 -11.10 0.97
CA THR A 30 -1.11 -10.47 2.28
C THR A 30 0.02 -9.44 2.28
N ASP A 31 1.15 -9.72 1.63
CA ASP A 31 2.30 -8.82 1.62
C ASP A 31 2.08 -7.56 0.76
N PRO A 32 1.61 -7.67 -0.50
CA PRO A 32 1.23 -6.49 -1.29
C PRO A 32 0.17 -5.62 -0.61
N ILE A 33 -0.83 -6.22 0.04
CA ILE A 33 -1.86 -5.47 0.78
C ILE A 33 -1.25 -4.75 1.98
N THR A 34 -0.33 -5.38 2.71
CA THR A 34 0.39 -4.74 3.82
C THR A 34 1.19 -3.53 3.35
N ALA A 35 1.93 -3.66 2.24
CA ALA A 35 2.67 -2.55 1.64
C ALA A 35 1.74 -1.42 1.17
N ALA A 36 0.59 -1.76 0.57
CA ALA A 36 -0.40 -0.79 0.11
C ALA A 36 -1.05 -0.03 1.27
N THR A 37 -1.36 -0.68 2.39
CA THR A 37 -1.89 -0.04 3.60
C THR A 37 -0.90 0.97 4.17
N ILE A 38 0.40 0.62 4.22
CA ILE A 38 1.46 1.55 4.67
C ILE A 38 1.53 2.77 3.76
N LEU A 39 1.49 2.57 2.43
CA LEU A 39 1.53 3.66 1.47
C LEU A 39 0.30 4.58 1.58
N LEU A 40 -0.89 4.02 1.80
CA LEU A 40 -2.11 4.79 2.00
C LEU A 40 -2.04 5.61 3.30
N ALA A 41 -1.57 5.03 4.40
CA ALA A 41 -1.35 5.75 5.65
C ALA A 41 -0.37 6.92 5.49
N ASN A 42 0.68 6.74 4.68
CA ASN A 42 1.62 7.81 4.36
C ASN A 42 0.99 8.91 3.48
N SER A 43 0.07 8.56 2.58
CA SER A 43 -0.71 9.55 1.80
C SER A 43 -1.53 10.44 2.73
N TYR A 44 -2.32 9.84 3.62
CA TYR A 44 -3.11 10.58 4.61
C TYR A 44 -2.24 11.44 5.54
N ALA A 45 -1.10 10.92 6.01
CA ALA A 45 -0.19 11.73 6.82
C ALA A 45 0.37 12.93 6.04
N SER A 46 0.72 12.76 4.76
CA SER A 46 1.29 13.83 3.92
C SER A 46 0.30 14.96 3.56
N SER A 47 -0.99 14.69 3.68
CA SER A 47 -2.06 15.67 3.46
C SER A 47 -2.62 16.27 4.75
N GLY A 48 -2.08 15.89 5.93
CA GLY A 48 -2.57 16.36 7.23
C GLY A 48 -3.77 15.58 7.79
N GLU A 49 -4.20 14.49 7.14
CA GLU A 49 -5.28 13.62 7.64
C GLU A 49 -4.74 12.61 8.66
N ILE A 50 -4.28 13.13 9.81
CA ILE A 50 -3.54 12.36 10.82
C ILE A 50 -4.37 11.23 11.41
N ASP A 51 -5.67 11.44 11.64
CA ASP A 51 -6.57 10.42 12.22
C ASP A 51 -6.70 9.19 11.32
N MET A 52 -6.85 9.41 10.01
CA MET A 52 -6.94 8.35 9.02
C MET A 52 -5.63 7.56 8.92
N ALA A 53 -4.50 8.28 8.95
CA ALA A 53 -3.18 7.66 8.98
C ALA A 53 -2.97 6.82 10.25
N SER A 54 -3.39 7.32 11.41
CA SER A 54 -3.31 6.64 12.70
C SER A 54 -4.14 5.35 12.70
N LYS A 55 -5.39 5.43 12.23
CA LYS A 55 -6.30 4.27 12.12
C LYS A 55 -5.66 3.13 11.31
N LEU A 56 -5.13 3.43 10.12
CA LEU A 56 -4.49 2.42 9.27
C LEU A 56 -3.25 1.80 9.93
N ARG A 57 -2.46 2.58 10.66
CA ARG A 57 -1.30 2.06 11.40
C ARG A 57 -1.70 1.16 12.57
N GLN A 58 -2.78 1.51 13.28
CA GLN A 58 -3.32 0.66 14.34
C GLN A 58 -3.86 -0.66 13.78
N GLU A 59 -4.53 -0.65 12.63
CA GLU A 59 -4.98 -1.87 11.95
C GLU A 59 -3.79 -2.80 11.60
N LEU A 60 -2.69 -2.23 11.10
CA LEU A 60 -1.47 -2.99 10.82
C LEU A 60 -0.90 -3.64 12.09
N VAL A 61 -0.79 -2.90 13.19
CA VAL A 61 -0.31 -3.42 14.49
C VAL A 61 -1.22 -4.54 14.99
N LYS A 62 -2.55 -4.33 14.98
CA LYS A 62 -3.54 -5.34 15.39
C LYS A 62 -3.45 -6.62 14.56
N SER A 63 -3.22 -6.48 13.25
CA SER A 63 -3.07 -7.61 12.34
C SER A 63 -1.73 -8.35 12.46
N ARG A 64 -0.78 -7.84 13.26
CA ARG A 64 0.61 -8.31 13.38
C ARG A 64 1.34 -8.40 12.03
N ARG A 65 0.83 -7.72 10.99
CA ARG A 65 1.43 -7.71 9.66
C ARG A 65 2.60 -6.74 9.63
N LYS A 66 3.77 -7.24 9.23
CA LYS A 66 4.96 -6.43 8.98
C LYS A 66 5.24 -6.46 7.49
N LYS A 67 5.66 -5.33 6.93
CA LYS A 67 6.18 -5.30 5.56
C LYS A 67 7.47 -6.10 5.53
N GLN A 68 7.57 -7.11 4.65
CA GLN A 68 8.86 -7.70 4.33
C GLN A 68 9.75 -6.64 3.64
N VAL A 69 10.94 -6.45 4.20
CA VAL A 69 11.96 -5.55 3.65
C VAL A 69 12.70 -6.33 2.55
N GLY A 70 13.00 -5.68 1.43
CA GLY A 70 13.90 -6.22 0.40
C GLY A 70 13.25 -6.85 -0.84
N LEU A 71 11.99 -7.27 -0.81
CA LEU A 71 11.40 -7.90 -2.01
C LEU A 71 10.88 -6.87 -3.02
N SER A 72 11.66 -6.64 -4.08
CA SER A 72 11.15 -5.99 -5.28
C SER A 72 10.73 -7.05 -6.30
N TRP A 73 9.46 -6.97 -6.71
CA TRP A 73 8.91 -7.85 -7.74
C TRP A 73 8.74 -7.03 -9.01
N THR A 74 9.41 -7.44 -10.09
CA THR A 74 9.28 -6.83 -11.41
C THR A 74 8.72 -7.87 -12.37
N LEU A 75 7.65 -7.51 -13.09
CA LEU A 75 7.13 -8.35 -14.16
C LEU A 75 7.91 -8.07 -15.44
N ILE A 76 8.71 -9.04 -15.91
CA ILE A 76 9.45 -8.96 -17.17
C ILE A 76 8.94 -10.09 -18.07
N ASN A 77 8.33 -9.74 -19.21
CA ASN A 77 7.80 -10.69 -20.19
C ASN A 77 6.85 -11.75 -19.58
N GLY A 78 5.94 -11.32 -18.71
CA GLY A 78 4.98 -12.22 -18.04
C GLY A 78 5.58 -13.09 -16.93
N ARG A 79 6.90 -12.98 -16.68
CA ARG A 79 7.56 -13.65 -15.57
C ARG A 79 7.81 -12.67 -14.43
N VAL A 80 7.49 -13.15 -13.24
CA VAL A 80 7.64 -12.40 -12.02
C VAL A 80 9.08 -12.64 -11.51
N ILE A 81 9.91 -11.58 -11.50
CA ILE A 81 11.29 -11.61 -11.01
C ILE A 81 11.35 -10.99 -9.62
N VAL A 82 11.89 -11.76 -8.66
CA VAL A 82 12.26 -11.27 -7.32
C VAL A 82 13.70 -10.83 -7.32
N SER A 83 13.98 -9.67 -6.74
CA SER A 83 15.30 -9.33 -6.22
C SER A 83 15.18 -9.03 -4.73
N LEU A 84 16.17 -9.53 -3.96
CA LEU A 84 16.37 -9.28 -2.53
C LEU A 84 17.31 -8.09 -2.34
#